data_AF-A0AAQ3P2R5-F1
#
_entry.id   AF-A0AAQ3P2R5-F1
#
_cell.length_a   1.000
_cell.length_b   1.000
_cell.length_c   1.000
_cell.angle_alpha   90.00
_cell.angle_beta   90.00
_cell.angle_gamma   90.00
#
_symmetry.space_group_name_H-M   'P 1'
#
loop_
_entity.id
_entity.type
_entity.pdbx_description
1 polymer ?
#
loop_
_entity_poly.entity_id
_entity_poly.type
_entity_poly.pdbx_seq_one_letter_code
_entity_poly.pdbx_strand_id
1 'polypeptide(L)'
;MEFIKCSVAGVAYGHGVTEVEQVTGRSNGSPILHERINGLKSKSNEIGDSPDRKEPIKGFNFTDERIMNGNWVNEPFADFFRLLAICHTAIPEVDEETGNVSYEAESPDEAAFVIAAGEVGFKFYKRTQNCLSMYELDPVSGNEVESFSCRLLRQGMKQIIIHLEIPEIQALEKVGEKMAVVKVK
;
A
#
# COMPACT_ATOMS: atom_id res chain seq x y z
N MET A 1 7.82 -12.57 9.13
CA MET A 1 7.30 -11.36 9.80
C MET A 1 6.11 -10.88 9.01
N GLU A 2 5.09 -10.34 9.66
CA GLU A 2 3.93 -9.75 8.98
C GLU A 2 3.83 -8.27 9.34
N PHE A 3 3.52 -7.43 8.35
CA PHE A 3 3.08 -6.06 8.62
C PHE A 3 1.61 -6.08 9.00
N ILE A 4 1.28 -5.68 10.24
CA ILE A 4 -0.07 -5.83 10.80
C ILE A 4 -0.67 -4.48 11.23
N LYS A 5 0.14 -3.69 11.96
CA LYS A 5 -0.22 -2.36 12.48
C LYS A 5 1.00 -1.47 12.50
N CYS A 6 0.80 -0.17 12.37
CA CYS A 6 1.84 0.83 12.59
C CYS A 6 1.25 2.08 13.25
N SER A 7 2.12 2.95 13.77
CA SER A 7 1.69 4.30 14.14
C SER A 7 2.60 5.33 13.49
N VAL A 8 1.98 6.37 12.94
CA VAL A 8 2.66 7.49 12.29
C VAL A 8 2.18 8.76 12.96
N ALA A 9 3.10 9.53 13.53
CA ALA A 9 2.80 10.76 14.27
C ALA A 9 1.70 10.62 15.35
N GLY A 10 1.64 9.46 16.01
CA GLY A 10 0.65 9.17 17.06
C GLY A 10 -0.71 8.72 16.55
N VAL A 11 -0.93 8.66 15.23
CA VAL A 11 -2.11 8.03 14.62
C VAL A 11 -1.80 6.55 14.42
N ALA A 12 -2.66 5.67 14.91
CA ALA A 12 -2.54 4.23 14.69
C ALA A 12 -3.21 3.83 13.38
N TYR A 13 -2.59 2.93 12.64
CA TYR A 13 -3.09 2.35 11.39
C TYR A 13 -3.05 0.82 11.45
N GLY A 14 -3.99 0.20 10.74
CA GLY A 14 -4.09 -1.26 10.60
C GLY A 14 -5.05 -1.90 11.59
N HIS A 15 -5.93 -2.75 11.07
CA HIS A 15 -6.89 -3.56 11.82
C HIS A 15 -6.55 -5.06 11.76
N GLY A 16 -5.36 -5.41 11.28
CA GLY A 16 -4.91 -6.80 11.23
C GLY A 16 -4.92 -7.47 12.60
N VAL A 17 -5.21 -8.76 12.63
CA VAL A 17 -5.22 -9.57 13.86
C VAL A 17 -4.10 -10.59 13.74
N THR A 18 -3.23 -10.65 14.76
CA THR A 18 -2.18 -11.67 14.81
C THR A 18 -2.78 -13.06 14.97
N GLU A 19 -2.07 -14.10 14.51
CA GLU A 19 -2.48 -15.50 14.72
C GLU A 19 -2.77 -15.79 16.22
N VAL A 20 -1.99 -15.20 17.13
CA VAL A 20 -2.16 -15.34 18.59
C VAL A 20 -3.42 -14.63 19.11
N GLU A 21 -3.71 -13.41 18.65
CA GLU A 21 -4.94 -12.69 18.98
C GLU A 21 -6.19 -13.42 18.45
N GLN A 22 -6.09 -14.08 17.30
CA GLN A 22 -7.19 -14.84 16.71
C GLN A 22 -7.54 -16.08 17.56
N VAL A 23 -6.53 -16.74 18.15
CA VAL A 23 -6.73 -17.88 19.06
C VAL A 23 -7.22 -17.44 20.44
N THR A 24 -6.68 -16.36 21.01
CA THR A 24 -7.05 -15.86 22.35
C THR A 24 -8.38 -15.10 22.37
N GLY A 25 -8.79 -14.49 21.25
CA GLY A 25 -10.11 -13.87 21.09
C GLY A 25 -11.27 -14.87 21.13
N ARG A 26 -11.00 -16.17 21.01
CA ARG A 26 -12.02 -17.23 21.20
C ARG A 26 -12.30 -17.53 22.68
N SER A 27 -11.45 -17.10 23.61
CA SER A 27 -11.56 -17.44 25.04
C SER A 27 -12.27 -16.37 25.89
N ASN A 28 -12.36 -15.13 25.41
CA ASN A 28 -13.05 -14.04 26.10
C ASN A 28 -14.37 -13.74 25.40
N GLY A 29 -15.44 -14.35 25.93
CA GLY A 29 -16.80 -14.31 25.38
C GLY A 29 -17.28 -12.92 24.98
N SER A 30 -17.35 -12.70 23.67
CA SER A 30 -18.31 -11.82 23.03
C SER A 30 -18.88 -12.59 21.83
N PRO A 31 -20.21 -12.75 21.70
CA PRO A 31 -20.77 -13.67 20.73
C PRO A 31 -20.79 -13.02 19.35
N ILE A 32 -19.83 -13.38 18.49
CA ILE A 32 -20.09 -13.39 17.05
C ILE A 32 -20.80 -14.72 16.78
N LEU A 33 -22.12 -14.64 16.59
CA LEU A 33 -22.97 -15.76 16.21
C LEU A 33 -22.46 -16.40 14.92
N HIS A 34 -21.85 -17.58 15.04
CA HIS A 34 -21.69 -18.50 13.92
C HIS A 34 -22.58 -19.70 14.19
N GLU A 35 -23.86 -19.56 13.87
CA GLU A 35 -24.82 -20.65 13.93
C GLU A 35 -24.52 -21.64 12.79
N ARG A 36 -23.91 -22.76 13.17
CA ARG A 36 -23.67 -23.92 12.33
C ARG A 36 -24.80 -24.91 12.59
N ILE A 37 -25.80 -25.01 11.71
CA ILE A 37 -26.58 -26.25 11.56
C ILE A 37 -26.83 -26.55 10.07
N ASN A 38 -26.50 -27.79 9.73
CA ASN A 38 -26.56 -28.42 8.43
C ASN A 38 -27.93 -28.31 7.71
N GLY A 39 -27.85 -28.09 6.39
CA GLY A 39 -28.66 -28.77 5.38
C GLY A 39 -30.13 -28.38 5.22
N LEU A 40 -30.41 -27.35 4.39
CA LEU A 40 -31.57 -27.34 3.47
C LEU A 40 -31.43 -26.23 2.42
N LYS A 41 -31.64 -26.57 1.14
CA LYS A 41 -31.73 -25.60 0.04
C LYS A 41 -33.02 -24.77 0.17
N SER A 42 -32.96 -23.45 0.00
CA SER A 42 -33.63 -22.70 -1.10
C SER A 42 -33.85 -21.22 -0.79
N LYS A 43 -33.31 -20.38 -1.69
CA LYS A 43 -33.81 -19.09 -2.21
C LYS A 43 -34.11 -17.94 -1.24
N SER A 44 -33.23 -16.94 -1.27
CA SER A 44 -33.62 -15.52 -1.31
C SER A 44 -32.61 -14.77 -2.19
N ASN A 45 -33.10 -13.79 -2.95
CA ASN A 45 -32.48 -13.19 -4.11
C ASN A 45 -31.24 -12.31 -3.84
N GLU A 46 -30.30 -12.46 -4.77
CA GLU A 46 -29.28 -11.55 -5.34
C GLU A 46 -29.36 -10.05 -5.01
N ILE A 47 -28.20 -9.44 -4.70
CA ILE A 47 -27.47 -8.45 -5.54
C ILE A 47 -26.01 -8.39 -5.05
N GLY A 48 -25.06 -8.65 -5.96
CA GLY A 48 -23.67 -8.18 -5.84
C GLY A 48 -22.62 -9.21 -5.45
N ASP A 49 -22.34 -10.17 -6.32
CA ASP A 49 -21.11 -10.97 -6.31
C ASP A 49 -19.92 -10.06 -6.68
N SER A 50 -18.87 -10.01 -5.86
CA SER A 50 -17.58 -9.42 -6.25
C SER A 50 -16.49 -10.50 -6.16
N PRO A 51 -15.86 -10.89 -7.27
CA PRO A 51 -14.87 -11.94 -7.30
C PRO A 51 -13.50 -11.34 -7.05
N ASP A 52 -13.05 -11.25 -5.80
CA ASP A 52 -11.65 -10.91 -5.53
C ASP A 52 -11.22 -11.36 -4.13
N ARG A 53 -11.18 -12.68 -3.93
CA ARG A 53 -10.33 -13.20 -2.86
C ARG A 53 -8.91 -13.28 -3.43
N LYS A 54 -8.21 -12.13 -3.45
CA LYS A 54 -6.76 -12.13 -3.63
C LYS A 54 -6.17 -13.10 -2.61
N GLU A 55 -5.29 -13.98 -3.06
CA GLU A 55 -4.62 -14.91 -2.16
C GLU A 55 -3.90 -14.14 -1.06
N PRO A 56 -3.88 -14.64 0.18
CA PRO A 56 -3.21 -13.97 1.29
C PRO A 56 -1.73 -13.75 0.94
N ILE A 57 -1.32 -12.49 0.96
CA ILE A 57 0.03 -12.09 0.59
C ILE A 57 0.97 -12.43 1.75
N LYS A 58 1.96 -13.27 1.47
CA LYS A 58 2.94 -13.69 2.47
C LYS A 58 3.64 -12.48 3.08
N GLY A 59 3.58 -12.34 4.41
CA GLY A 59 4.23 -11.24 5.12
C GLY A 59 3.40 -9.96 5.21
N PHE A 60 2.14 -10.00 4.78
CA PHE A 60 1.22 -8.86 4.84
C PHE A 60 -0.12 -9.29 5.46
N ASN A 61 -0.48 -8.65 6.57
CA ASN A 61 -1.73 -8.87 7.28
C ASN A 61 -2.21 -7.52 7.83
N PHE A 62 -2.22 -6.51 6.95
CA PHE A 62 -2.58 -5.15 7.28
C PHE A 62 -3.84 -4.77 6.49
N THR A 63 -4.77 -4.10 7.17
CA THR A 63 -5.98 -3.59 6.52
C THR A 63 -6.42 -2.30 7.18
N ASP A 64 -6.56 -1.23 6.41
CA ASP A 64 -7.04 0.06 6.90
C ASP A 64 -7.69 0.84 5.76
N GLU A 65 -9.00 1.06 5.85
CA GLU A 65 -9.80 1.73 4.83
C GLU A 65 -9.32 3.15 4.52
N ARG A 66 -8.63 3.81 5.46
CA ARG A 66 -8.15 5.17 5.28
C ARG A 66 -6.96 5.29 4.35
N ILE A 67 -6.13 4.24 4.24
CA ILE A 67 -4.89 4.31 3.45
C ILE A 67 -4.88 3.35 2.26
N MET A 68 -5.65 2.26 2.30
CA MET A 68 -5.62 1.27 1.21
C MET A 68 -6.44 1.72 0.00
N ASN A 69 -6.20 1.09 -1.16
CA ASN A 69 -6.93 1.34 -2.41
C ASN A 69 -6.92 2.81 -2.86
N GLY A 70 -5.79 3.51 -2.65
CA GLY A 70 -5.63 4.91 -3.05
C GLY A 70 -6.19 5.92 -2.06
N ASN A 71 -6.86 5.48 -0.98
CA ASN A 71 -7.41 6.40 0.03
C ASN A 71 -6.33 7.16 0.80
N TRP A 72 -5.07 6.69 0.77
CA TRP A 72 -3.91 7.35 1.38
C TRP A 72 -3.79 8.81 0.98
N VAL A 73 -4.28 9.25 -0.18
CA VAL A 73 -4.24 10.66 -0.60
C VAL A 73 -5.00 11.62 0.31
N ASN A 74 -5.96 11.09 1.08
CA ASN A 74 -6.73 11.86 2.05
C ASN A 74 -6.06 11.86 3.43
N GLU A 75 -4.98 11.10 3.61
CA GLU A 75 -4.29 10.95 4.89
C GLU A 75 -3.05 11.85 4.95
N PRO A 76 -2.85 12.59 6.05
CA PRO A 76 -1.80 13.59 6.17
C PRO A 76 -0.38 13.01 6.19
N PHE A 77 -0.25 11.68 6.35
CA PHE A 77 1.04 10.99 6.45
C PHE A 77 1.22 9.92 5.36
N ALA A 78 0.57 10.07 4.20
CA ALA A 78 0.72 9.16 3.07
C ALA A 78 2.19 8.95 2.65
N ASP A 79 2.99 10.02 2.70
CA ASP A 79 4.41 10.00 2.38
C ASP A 79 5.22 9.03 3.26
N PHE A 80 4.71 8.64 4.43
CA PHE A 80 5.34 7.60 5.24
C PHE A 80 5.39 6.25 4.51
N PHE A 81 4.31 5.84 3.84
CA PHE A 81 4.27 4.58 3.11
C PHE A 81 5.13 4.64 1.85
N ARG A 82 5.19 5.80 1.21
CA ARG A 82 6.15 6.07 0.14
C ARG A 82 7.60 5.97 0.64
N LEU A 83 7.87 6.45 1.86
CA LEU A 83 9.19 6.31 2.49
C LEU A 83 9.57 4.83 2.66
N LEU A 84 8.62 3.97 3.04
CA LEU A 84 8.85 2.52 3.13
C LEU A 84 9.22 1.90 1.77
N ALA A 85 8.72 2.42 0.66
CA ALA A 85 9.07 1.98 -0.69
C ALA A 85 10.43 2.50 -1.21
N ILE A 86 11.08 3.46 -0.52
CA ILE A 86 12.37 4.03 -0.96
C ILE A 86 13.52 3.81 0.02
N CYS A 87 13.24 3.73 1.31
CA CYS A 87 14.26 3.67 2.38
C CYS A 87 14.55 2.23 2.82
N HIS A 88 14.98 1.40 1.88
CA HIS A 88 15.36 0.02 2.14
C HIS A 88 16.51 -0.42 1.21
N THR A 89 17.06 -1.59 1.47
CA THR A 89 18.09 -2.30 0.71
C THR A 89 17.57 -3.51 -0.07
N ALA A 90 16.30 -3.88 0.11
CA ALA A 90 15.68 -5.02 -0.57
C ALA A 90 15.84 -4.99 -2.11
N ILE A 91 15.98 -6.18 -2.67
CA ILE A 91 16.14 -6.47 -4.09
C ILE A 91 14.83 -7.08 -4.60
N PRO A 92 14.23 -6.54 -5.68
CA PRO A 92 13.01 -7.08 -6.25
C PRO A 92 13.34 -8.23 -7.20
N GLU A 93 12.57 -9.30 -7.12
CA GLU A 93 12.53 -10.38 -8.09
C GLU A 93 11.17 -10.31 -8.79
N VAL A 94 11.19 -10.03 -10.09
CA VAL A 94 9.97 -9.90 -10.90
C VAL A 94 9.75 -11.21 -11.65
N ASP A 95 8.59 -11.82 -11.43
CA ASP A 95 8.13 -12.94 -12.23
C ASP A 95 7.67 -12.43 -13.60
N GLU A 96 8.38 -12.82 -14.66
CA GLU A 96 8.10 -12.37 -16.03
C GLU A 96 6.77 -12.90 -16.59
N GLU A 97 6.25 -14.02 -16.08
CA GLU A 97 4.98 -14.61 -16.52
C GLU A 97 3.79 -13.98 -15.80
N THR A 98 3.89 -13.76 -14.49
CA THR A 98 2.77 -13.26 -13.68
C THR A 98 2.82 -11.75 -13.42
N GLY A 99 3.97 -11.12 -13.61
CA GLY A 99 4.20 -9.71 -13.25
C GLY A 99 4.26 -9.46 -11.74
N ASN A 100 4.22 -10.52 -10.92
CA ASN A 100 4.31 -10.40 -9.47
C ASN A 100 5.75 -10.08 -9.06
N VAL A 101 5.89 -9.33 -7.96
CA VAL A 101 7.19 -8.93 -7.42
C VAL A 101 7.36 -9.57 -6.04
N SER A 102 8.39 -10.39 -5.88
CA SER A 102 8.90 -10.82 -4.57
C SER A 102 10.12 -9.98 -4.18
N TYR A 103 10.45 -9.97 -2.88
CA TYR A 103 11.56 -9.17 -2.36
C TYR A 103 12.52 -10.02 -1.54
N GLU A 104 13.80 -10.00 -1.93
CA GLU A 104 14.89 -10.46 -1.09
C GLU A 104 15.40 -9.30 -0.23
N ALA A 105 15.46 -9.49 1.08
CA ALA A 105 15.82 -8.46 2.04
C ALA A 105 16.80 -9.00 3.09
N GLU A 106 17.57 -8.12 3.73
CA GLU A 106 18.54 -8.52 4.76
C GLU A 106 17.83 -8.94 6.06
N SER A 107 16.59 -8.50 6.26
CA SER A 107 15.76 -8.84 7.40
C SER A 107 14.30 -9.10 7.00
N PRO A 108 13.58 -9.93 7.78
CA PRO A 108 12.17 -10.19 7.51
C PRO A 108 11.27 -8.96 7.76
N ASP A 109 11.68 -8.03 8.64
CA ASP A 109 10.97 -6.77 8.88
C ASP A 109 11.06 -5.85 7.66
N GLU A 110 12.25 -5.74 7.07
CA GLU A 110 12.46 -4.96 5.85
C GLU A 110 11.58 -5.47 4.69
N ALA A 111 11.53 -6.80 4.47
CA ALA A 111 10.63 -7.38 3.48
C ALA A 111 9.16 -7.01 3.76
N ALA A 112 8.71 -7.11 5.02
CA ALA A 112 7.34 -6.77 5.40
C ALA A 112 7.00 -5.29 5.12
N PHE A 113 7.95 -4.37 5.32
CA PHE A 113 7.75 -2.95 5.01
C PHE A 113 7.60 -2.67 3.52
N VAL A 114 8.44 -3.29 2.68
CA VAL A 114 8.37 -3.09 1.22
C VAL A 114 7.08 -3.68 0.65
N ILE A 115 6.67 -4.86 1.15
CA ILE A 115 5.39 -5.46 0.78
C ILE A 115 4.23 -4.54 1.20
N ALA A 116 4.25 -4.03 2.44
CA ALA A 116 3.21 -3.13 2.91
C ALA A 116 3.11 -1.84 2.09
N ALA A 117 4.24 -1.27 1.68
CA ALA A 117 4.26 -0.11 0.81
C ALA A 117 3.61 -0.42 -0.55
N GLY A 118 3.91 -1.59 -1.14
CA GLY A 118 3.31 -2.07 -2.37
C GLY A 118 1.79 -2.20 -2.28
N GLU A 119 1.28 -2.81 -1.21
CA GLU A 119 -0.16 -3.00 -0.99
C GLU A 119 -0.94 -1.72 -0.68
N VAL A 120 -0.26 -0.71 -0.12
CA VAL A 120 -0.86 0.63 0.04
C VAL A 120 -0.94 1.36 -1.31
N GLY A 121 -0.02 1.06 -2.24
CA GLY A 121 -0.02 1.63 -3.60
C GLY A 121 1.32 2.18 -4.06
N PHE A 122 2.43 1.81 -3.42
CA PHE A 122 3.80 2.20 -3.78
C PHE A 122 4.66 0.96 -4.05
N LYS A 123 4.41 0.29 -5.19
CA LYS A 123 5.00 -1.01 -5.53
C LYS A 123 6.36 -0.85 -6.20
N PHE A 124 7.42 -1.01 -5.44
CA PHE A 124 8.79 -1.08 -5.95
C PHE A 124 9.02 -2.31 -6.83
N TYR A 125 9.66 -2.16 -7.99
CA TYR A 125 9.90 -3.30 -8.90
C TYR A 125 11.30 -3.32 -9.52
N LYS A 126 12.08 -2.23 -9.42
CA LYS A 126 13.43 -2.18 -9.99
C LYS A 126 14.38 -1.32 -9.20
N ARG A 127 15.59 -1.84 -8.96
CA ARG A 127 16.69 -1.13 -8.32
C ARG A 127 17.92 -1.07 -9.18
N THR A 128 18.59 0.07 -9.12
CA THR A 128 19.96 0.26 -9.59
C THR A 128 20.80 0.82 -8.44
N GLN A 129 22.10 1.00 -8.64
CA GLN A 129 23.00 1.50 -7.59
C GLN A 129 22.56 2.87 -7.00
N ASN A 130 21.86 3.69 -7.78
CA ASN A 130 21.52 5.05 -7.39
C ASN A 130 20.05 5.41 -7.59
N CYS A 131 19.24 4.52 -8.14
CA CYS A 131 17.84 4.79 -8.43
C CYS A 131 16.95 3.59 -8.10
N LEU A 132 15.72 3.88 -7.73
CA LEU A 132 14.63 2.95 -7.48
C LEU A 132 13.46 3.31 -8.38
N SER A 133 12.82 2.31 -8.97
CA SER A 133 11.63 2.47 -9.81
C SER A 133 10.47 1.72 -9.16
N MET A 134 9.32 2.37 -9.09
CA MET A 134 8.11 1.86 -8.47
C MET A 134 6.87 2.22 -9.29
N TYR A 135 5.78 1.51 -9.07
CA TYR A 135 4.46 1.93 -9.48
C TYR A 135 3.76 2.64 -8.32
N GLU A 136 3.23 3.82 -8.57
CA GLU A 136 2.37 4.56 -7.65
C GLU A 136 0.92 4.45 -8.13
N LEU A 137 -0.03 4.20 -7.24
CA LEU A 137 -1.45 4.21 -7.59
C LEU A 137 -1.90 5.67 -7.79
N ASP A 138 -2.32 6.02 -9.00
CA ASP A 138 -2.91 7.33 -9.26
C ASP A 138 -4.33 7.38 -8.65
N PRO A 139 -4.60 8.24 -7.65
CA PRO A 139 -5.91 8.36 -7.04
C PRO A 139 -7.00 8.87 -7.98
N VAL A 140 -6.64 9.57 -9.06
CA VAL A 140 -7.62 10.16 -9.99
C VAL A 140 -8.09 9.12 -10.99
N SER A 141 -7.14 8.42 -11.64
CA SER A 141 -7.48 7.41 -12.65
C SER A 141 -7.67 6.01 -12.08
N GLY A 142 -7.17 5.74 -10.87
CA GLY A 142 -7.15 4.41 -10.26
C GLY A 142 -6.13 3.45 -10.89
N ASN A 143 -5.26 3.95 -11.79
CA ASN A 143 -4.26 3.14 -12.48
C ASN A 143 -2.90 3.22 -11.79
N GLU A 144 -2.07 2.20 -11.99
CA GLU A 144 -0.66 2.23 -11.59
C GLU A 144 0.14 3.10 -12.58
N VAL A 145 0.82 4.12 -12.07
CA VAL A 145 1.73 5.01 -12.83
C VAL A 145 3.18 4.77 -12.41
N GLU A 146 4.09 4.78 -13.38
CA GLU A 146 5.51 4.57 -13.11
C GLU A 146 6.14 5.83 -12.48
N SER A 147 6.93 5.64 -11.42
CA SER A 147 7.62 6.67 -10.66
C SER A 147 9.04 6.23 -10.34
N PHE A 148 9.97 7.18 -10.23
CA PHE A 148 11.38 6.90 -9.97
C PHE A 148 11.97 7.84 -8.92
N SER A 149 12.81 7.27 -8.05
CA SER A 149 13.54 8.00 -7.01
C SER A 149 15.03 7.76 -7.16
N CYS A 150 15.80 8.82 -7.40
CA CYS A 150 17.25 8.75 -7.62
C CYS A 150 18.02 9.53 -6.54
N ARG A 151 19.28 9.12 -6.31
CA ARG A 151 20.22 9.59 -5.26
C ARG A 151 19.94 9.01 -3.88
N LEU A 152 19.58 7.73 -3.80
CA LEU A 152 19.12 7.15 -2.54
C LEU A 152 20.16 6.98 -1.46
N LEU A 153 21.47 6.84 -1.73
CA LEU A 153 22.50 6.73 -0.68
C LEU A 153 23.91 7.07 -1.22
N ARG A 154 24.48 8.23 -0.88
CA ARG A 154 25.95 8.42 -0.80
C ARG A 154 26.31 9.07 0.53
N GLN A 155 27.50 8.78 1.06
CA GLN A 155 28.04 9.36 2.30
C GLN A 155 27.92 10.90 2.27
N GLY A 156 27.17 11.46 3.23
CA GLY A 156 26.97 12.90 3.40
C GLY A 156 25.57 13.45 3.09
N MET A 157 24.56 12.60 2.85
CA MET A 157 23.20 13.08 2.56
C MET A 157 22.49 13.67 3.78
N LYS A 158 21.98 14.90 3.60
CA LYS A 158 21.07 15.59 4.51
C LYS A 158 19.60 15.61 4.02
N GLN A 159 19.34 15.15 2.79
CA GLN A 159 18.05 15.29 2.12
C GLN A 159 17.83 14.18 1.09
N ILE A 160 16.63 13.60 1.10
CA ILE A 160 16.08 12.72 0.05
C ILE A 160 15.28 13.64 -0.89
N ILE A 161 15.54 13.59 -2.20
CA ILE A 161 14.78 14.33 -3.21
C ILE A 161 13.94 13.32 -3.98
N ILE A 162 12.62 13.37 -3.79
CA ILE A 162 11.68 12.53 -4.52
C ILE A 162 11.21 13.33 -5.74
N HIS A 163 11.60 12.89 -6.94
CA HIS A 163 11.15 13.52 -8.18
C HIS A 163 9.79 12.95 -8.55
N LEU A 164 8.73 13.74 -8.32
CA LEU A 164 7.40 13.49 -8.88
C LEU A 164 7.39 13.91 -10.36
N GLU A 165 8.09 13.18 -11.23
CA GLU A 165 7.93 13.37 -12.67
C GLU A 165 6.69 12.61 -13.16
N ILE A 166 5.52 13.08 -12.74
CA ILE A 166 4.24 12.65 -13.30
C ILE A 166 3.78 13.74 -14.30
N PRO A 167 3.71 13.47 -15.61
CA PRO A 167 3.27 14.44 -16.61
C PRO A 167 1.90 15.05 -16.31
N GLU A 168 1.03 14.29 -15.63
CA GLU A 168 -0.33 14.69 -15.29
C GLU A 168 -0.40 15.66 -14.11
N ILE A 169 0.53 15.60 -13.14
CA ILE A 169 0.60 16.59 -12.04
C ILE A 169 1.07 17.95 -12.58
N GLN A 170 2.01 17.98 -13.53
CA GLN A 170 2.38 19.22 -14.22
C GLN A 170 1.21 19.80 -15.02
N ALA A 171 0.37 18.95 -15.60
CA ALA A 171 -0.86 19.39 -16.27
C ALA A 171 -1.90 19.91 -15.28
N LEU A 172 -2.05 19.27 -14.11
CA LEU A 172 -2.99 19.69 -13.05
C LEU A 172 -2.55 21.00 -12.37
N GLU A 173 -1.27 21.22 -12.09
CA GLU A 173 -0.75 22.52 -11.61
C GLU A 173 -1.04 23.64 -12.62
N LYS A 174 -0.82 23.34 -13.92
CA LYS A 174 -1.06 24.29 -15.02
C LYS A 174 -2.55 24.57 -15.25
N VAL A 175 -3.45 23.66 -14.88
CA VAL A 175 -4.90 23.86 -14.88
C VAL A 175 -5.35 24.62 -13.62
N GLY A 176 -4.75 24.34 -12.47
CA GLY A 176 -4.98 25.05 -11.21
C GLY A 176 -4.64 26.53 -11.29
N GLU A 177 -3.47 26.88 -11.86
CA GLU A 177 -3.08 28.28 -12.10
C GLU A 177 -4.04 28.99 -13.07
N LYS A 178 -4.52 28.31 -14.11
CA LYS A 178 -5.49 28.87 -15.06
C LYS A 178 -6.85 29.15 -14.41
N MET A 179 -7.34 28.26 -13.55
CA MET A 179 -8.60 28.49 -12.81
C MET A 179 -8.48 29.64 -11.80
N ALA A 180 -7.31 29.80 -11.16
CA ALA A 180 -7.05 30.90 -10.24
C ALA A 180 -7.05 32.27 -10.95
N VAL A 181 -6.53 32.35 -12.18
CA VAL A 181 -6.54 33.59 -12.99
C VAL A 181 -7.95 33.95 -13.49
N VAL A 182 -8.81 32.97 -13.75
CA VAL A 182 -10.19 33.22 -14.22
C VAL A 182 -11.11 33.75 -13.12
N LYS A 183 -10.79 33.51 -11.84
CA LYS A 183 -11.62 33.95 -10.70
C LYS A 183 -11.37 35.40 -10.22
N VAL A 184 -10.43 36.11 -10.85
CA VAL A 184 -10.01 37.48 -10.47
C VAL A 184 -10.42 38.52 -11.54
N LYS A 185 -11.52 38.31 -12.26
CA LYS A 185 -12.07 39.29 -13.22
C LYS A 185 -13.54 39.54 -13.01
#